data_AF-A0A1I0TWX4-F1
#
_entry.id   AF-A0A1I0TWX4-F1
#
_cell.length_a   1.000
_cell.length_b   1.000
_cell.length_c   1.000
_cell.angle_alpha   90.00
_cell.angle_beta   90.00
_cell.angle_gamma   90.00
#
_symmetry.space_group_name_H-M   'P 1'
#
loop_
_entity.id
_entity.type
_entity.pdbx_description
1 polymer ?
#
loop_
_entity_poly.entity_id
_entity_poly.type
_entity_poly.pdbx_seq_one_letter_code
_entity_poly.pdbx_strand_id
1 'polypeptide(L)'
;MTKIVLDAGHGGTDSGAVGNGLREKDLTLNIVKKIGDMLKDYEGVEIIYTRTDDRFIELSERAAIANRAKADYFISVHINAGGGTGFESYIFNGNVSTKTVAYQNVIHAEIMKAIGGVRDRGKKRANYAVLRLTNMPAILTENLFIDNPRDAAKLKSDQFLQQIAYGHVQGIVKAFGLKKKGGQTTVQKNTVKDDITGHWAEKSIRKAMKAGIIKGKKDGTFAPNEPVTRAQLAIILDRLGLLK
;
A
#
# COMPACT_ATOMS: atom_id res chain seq x y z
N MET A 1 -13.62 17.56 -3.48
CA MET A 1 -13.27 16.13 -3.47
C MET A 1 -11.82 16.06 -3.95
N THR A 2 -10.92 15.43 -3.20
CA THR A 2 -9.51 15.22 -3.56
C THR A 2 -9.44 14.15 -4.64
N LYS A 3 -8.97 14.52 -5.83
CA LYS A 3 -8.81 13.62 -6.97
C LYS A 3 -7.41 13.02 -6.98
N ILE A 4 -7.33 11.70 -6.85
CA ILE A 4 -6.05 10.97 -6.85
C ILE A 4 -6.01 10.05 -8.05
N VAL A 5 -4.98 10.22 -8.87
CA VAL A 5 -4.72 9.32 -9.98
C VAL A 5 -3.73 8.25 -9.53
N LEU A 6 -4.15 7.00 -9.65
CA LEU A 6 -3.33 5.83 -9.41
C LEU A 6 -2.91 5.23 -10.76
N ASP A 7 -1.62 5.26 -11.01
CA ASP A 7 -1.00 4.74 -12.22
C ASP A 7 -0.32 3.41 -11.94
N ALA A 8 -0.80 2.36 -12.60
CA ALA A 8 -0.16 1.05 -12.59
C ALA A 8 0.83 0.99 -13.76
N GLY A 9 2.13 1.05 -13.47
CA GLY A 9 3.19 1.01 -14.47
C GLY A 9 3.03 -0.16 -15.45
N HIS A 10 3.48 0.04 -16.70
CA HIS A 10 3.42 -0.97 -17.78
C HIS A 10 1.99 -1.43 -18.12
N GLY A 11 1.83 -2.59 -18.76
CA GLY A 11 0.54 -3.19 -19.12
C GLY A 11 0.47 -3.61 -20.59
N GLY A 12 -0.38 -4.60 -20.88
CA GLY A 12 -0.56 -5.14 -22.22
C GLY A 12 0.74 -5.70 -22.79
N THR A 13 1.18 -5.15 -23.92
CA THR A 13 2.41 -5.51 -24.65
C THR A 13 3.69 -5.13 -23.90
N ASP A 14 3.61 -4.21 -22.94
CA ASP A 14 4.73 -3.86 -22.07
C ASP A 14 4.60 -4.65 -20.76
N SER A 15 5.46 -5.65 -20.56
CA SER A 15 5.47 -6.44 -19.33
C SER A 15 6.10 -5.70 -18.14
N GLY A 16 6.83 -4.62 -18.41
CA GLY A 16 7.88 -4.13 -17.52
C GLY A 16 8.95 -5.19 -17.30
N ALA A 17 9.64 -5.10 -16.17
CA ALA A 17 10.63 -6.07 -15.78
C ALA A 17 10.01 -7.46 -15.54
N VAL A 18 10.76 -8.50 -15.90
CA VAL A 18 10.39 -9.90 -15.71
C VAL A 18 11.51 -10.60 -14.98
N GLY A 19 11.19 -11.31 -13.89
CA GLY A 19 12.18 -11.99 -13.08
C GLY A 19 11.54 -12.90 -12.05
N ASN A 20 12.21 -14.00 -11.69
CA ASN A 20 11.77 -14.90 -10.62
C ASN A 20 10.33 -15.44 -10.77
N GLY A 21 9.80 -15.54 -12.00
CA GLY A 21 8.43 -15.96 -12.30
C GLY A 21 7.37 -14.87 -12.11
N LEU A 22 7.78 -13.63 -11.95
CA LEU A 22 6.92 -12.45 -11.78
C LEU A 22 7.02 -11.55 -13.02
N ARG A 23 5.95 -10.82 -13.31
CA ARG A 23 5.93 -9.71 -14.27
C ARG A 23 5.55 -8.44 -13.54
N GLU A 24 6.29 -7.36 -13.79
CA GLU A 24 6.05 -6.08 -13.14
C GLU A 24 4.63 -5.58 -13.36
N LYS A 25 4.11 -5.63 -14.60
CA LYS A 25 2.75 -5.16 -14.93
C LYS A 25 1.62 -5.79 -14.08
N ASP A 26 1.80 -7.04 -13.64
CA ASP A 26 0.82 -7.77 -12.85
C ASP A 26 0.86 -7.30 -11.39
N LEU A 27 2.07 -7.11 -10.85
CA LEU A 27 2.31 -6.60 -9.50
C LEU A 27 1.85 -5.15 -9.34
N THR A 28 2.18 -4.28 -10.30
CA THR A 28 1.79 -2.87 -10.27
C THR A 28 0.27 -2.71 -10.33
N LEU A 29 -0.42 -3.48 -11.17
CA LEU A 29 -1.88 -3.51 -11.23
C LEU A 29 -2.50 -3.97 -9.91
N ASN A 30 -1.95 -5.03 -9.32
CA ASN A 30 -2.43 -5.57 -8.05
C ASN A 30 -2.28 -4.55 -6.91
N ILE A 31 -1.10 -3.96 -6.75
CA ILE A 31 -0.84 -2.94 -5.72
C ILE A 31 -1.77 -1.73 -5.91
N VAL A 32 -1.92 -1.21 -7.13
CA VAL A 32 -2.78 -0.05 -7.42
C VAL A 32 -4.24 -0.33 -7.10
N LYS A 33 -4.76 -1.53 -7.43
CA LYS A 33 -6.12 -1.92 -7.05
C LYS A 33 -6.31 -1.93 -5.54
N LYS A 34 -5.36 -2.55 -4.81
CA LYS A 34 -5.37 -2.57 -3.33
C LYS A 34 -5.33 -1.16 -2.72
N ILE A 35 -4.53 -0.25 -3.27
CA ILE A 35 -4.49 1.16 -2.82
C ILE A 35 -5.86 1.80 -2.99
N GLY A 36 -6.44 1.71 -4.19
CA GLY A 36 -7.71 2.34 -4.47
C GLY A 36 -8.88 1.73 -3.68
N ASP A 37 -8.87 0.40 -3.45
CA ASP A 37 -9.86 -0.25 -2.59
C ASP A 37 -9.81 0.27 -1.15
N MET A 38 -8.62 0.43 -0.57
CA MET A 38 -8.47 1.00 0.78
C MET A 38 -8.86 2.48 0.84
N LEU A 39 -8.63 3.26 -0.22
CA LEU A 39 -8.99 4.69 -0.25
C LEU A 39 -10.51 4.91 -0.31
N LYS A 40 -11.30 3.91 -0.73
CA LYS A 40 -12.78 3.98 -0.70
C LYS A 40 -13.32 4.21 0.71
N ASP A 41 -12.57 3.82 1.75
CA ASP A 41 -12.92 4.03 3.15
C ASP A 41 -12.77 5.50 3.60
N TYR A 42 -12.28 6.41 2.75
CA TYR A 42 -12.01 7.79 3.12
C TYR A 42 -12.96 8.79 2.44
N GLU A 43 -13.36 9.81 3.20
CA GLU A 43 -14.29 10.86 2.79
C GLU A 43 -13.65 11.78 1.77
N GLY A 44 -14.46 12.24 0.82
CA GLY A 44 -14.05 13.27 -0.11
C GLY A 44 -12.89 12.88 -1.02
N VAL A 45 -12.67 11.58 -1.28
CA VAL A 45 -11.65 11.10 -2.23
C VAL A 45 -12.32 10.55 -3.49
N GLU A 46 -11.82 10.96 -4.64
CA GLU A 46 -12.13 10.39 -5.96
C GLU A 46 -10.88 9.68 -6.48
N ILE A 47 -11.01 8.39 -6.84
CA ILE A 47 -9.91 7.61 -7.40
C ILE A 47 -10.08 7.48 -8.89
N ILE A 48 -9.05 7.86 -9.63
CA ILE A 48 -8.96 7.70 -11.08
C ILE A 48 -7.80 6.75 -11.36
N TYR A 49 -8.03 5.74 -12.19
CA TYR A 49 -7.00 4.79 -12.57
C TYR A 49 -6.51 5.09 -13.97
N THR A 50 -5.21 4.98 -14.24
CA THR A 50 -4.74 4.94 -15.64
C THR A 50 -5.24 3.67 -16.32
N ARG A 51 -5.12 2.51 -15.64
CA ARG A 51 -5.71 1.23 -16.05
C ARG A 51 -6.23 0.42 -14.87
N THR A 52 -7.25 -0.40 -15.13
CA THR A 52 -7.86 -1.36 -14.18
C THR A 52 -7.78 -2.81 -14.69
N ASP A 53 -7.18 -3.00 -15.86
CA ASP A 53 -7.02 -4.23 -16.62
C ASP A 53 -5.60 -4.30 -17.21
N ASP A 54 -5.30 -5.38 -17.92
CA ASP A 54 -4.00 -5.59 -18.58
C ASP A 54 -3.98 -4.95 -19.98
N ARG A 55 -4.00 -3.63 -20.04
CA ARG A 55 -3.82 -2.87 -21.28
C ARG A 55 -2.56 -2.02 -21.26
N PHE A 56 -1.99 -1.82 -22.44
CA PHE A 56 -0.89 -0.89 -22.64
C PHE A 56 -1.40 0.55 -22.67
N ILE A 57 -0.67 1.45 -22.01
CA ILE A 57 -0.93 2.90 -22.04
C ILE A 57 0.42 3.61 -22.17
N GLU A 58 0.50 4.48 -23.16
CA GLU A 58 1.67 5.34 -23.41
C GLU A 58 1.97 6.27 -22.23
N LEU A 59 3.26 6.56 -22.02
CA LEU A 59 3.69 7.39 -20.89
C LEU A 59 3.06 8.79 -20.91
N SER A 60 2.91 9.38 -22.10
CA SER A 60 2.25 10.68 -22.27
C SER A 60 0.76 10.62 -21.96
N GLU A 61 0.09 9.53 -22.32
CA GLU A 61 -1.34 9.36 -22.07
C GLU A 61 -1.63 9.13 -20.58
N ARG A 62 -0.75 8.44 -19.84
CA ARG A 62 -0.85 8.35 -18.36
C ARG A 62 -0.89 9.72 -17.69
N ALA A 63 0.00 10.61 -18.11
CA ALA A 63 0.02 11.99 -17.63
C ALA A 63 -1.19 12.79 -18.13
N ALA A 64 -1.62 12.57 -19.38
CA ALA A 64 -2.78 13.24 -19.95
C ALA A 64 -4.08 12.86 -19.23
N ILE A 65 -4.27 11.60 -18.82
CA ILE A 65 -5.39 11.15 -17.97
C ILE A 65 -5.44 12.01 -16.69
N ALA A 66 -4.30 12.15 -16.00
CA ALA A 66 -4.23 12.92 -14.76
C ALA A 66 -4.50 14.41 -14.98
N ASN A 67 -3.93 14.98 -16.04
CA ASN A 67 -4.10 16.38 -16.40
C ASN A 67 -5.55 16.71 -16.80
N ARG A 68 -6.19 15.88 -17.63
CA ARG A 68 -7.60 16.03 -18.04
C ARG A 68 -8.54 15.94 -16.85
N ALA A 69 -8.27 15.03 -15.91
CA ALA A 69 -9.06 14.92 -14.68
C ALA A 69 -8.89 16.10 -13.73
N LYS A 70 -7.87 16.95 -13.95
CA LYS A 70 -7.42 18.01 -13.03
C LYS A 70 -7.15 17.40 -11.65
N ALA A 71 -6.38 16.31 -11.61
CA ALA A 71 -6.10 15.60 -10.37
C ALA A 71 -5.31 16.46 -9.38
N ASP A 72 -5.55 16.25 -8.09
CA ASP A 72 -4.79 16.89 -7.01
C ASP A 72 -3.47 16.14 -6.73
N TYR A 73 -3.41 14.86 -7.10
CA TYR A 73 -2.22 14.03 -6.90
C TYR A 73 -2.09 12.91 -7.93
N PHE A 74 -0.85 12.58 -8.28
CA PHE A 74 -0.52 11.45 -9.15
C PHE A 74 0.49 10.52 -8.48
N ILE A 75 0.21 9.21 -8.50
CA ILE A 75 1.08 8.17 -7.95
C ILE A 75 1.29 7.10 -9.01
N SER A 76 2.53 6.91 -9.44
CA SER A 76 2.91 5.80 -10.31
C SER A 76 3.60 4.70 -9.51
N VAL A 77 3.09 3.47 -9.62
CA VAL A 77 3.59 2.31 -8.89
C VAL A 77 4.35 1.40 -9.85
N HIS A 78 5.60 1.12 -9.52
CA HIS A 78 6.56 0.30 -10.27
C HIS A 78 7.27 -0.72 -9.38
N ILE A 79 7.93 -1.70 -10.02
CA ILE A 79 8.83 -2.67 -9.39
C ILE A 79 10.18 -2.59 -10.10
N ASN A 80 11.25 -2.47 -9.33
CA ASN A 80 12.58 -2.21 -9.88
C ASN A 80 13.23 -3.49 -10.45
N ALA A 81 14.33 -3.29 -11.17
CA ALA A 81 15.25 -4.33 -11.63
C ALA A 81 16.67 -3.77 -11.79
N GLY A 82 17.64 -4.60 -12.18
CA GLY A 82 19.04 -4.20 -12.39
C GLY A 82 19.96 -4.54 -11.21
N GLY A 83 19.68 -5.62 -10.49
CA GLY A 83 20.62 -6.18 -9.49
C GLY A 83 20.65 -5.50 -8.12
N GLY A 84 19.62 -4.72 -7.76
CA GLY A 84 19.48 -4.05 -6.46
C GLY A 84 18.65 -4.83 -5.44
N THR A 85 18.34 -4.18 -4.31
CA THR A 85 17.31 -4.60 -3.33
C THR A 85 16.85 -3.39 -2.55
N GLY A 86 15.57 -3.35 -2.19
CA GLY A 86 14.98 -2.31 -1.35
C GLY A 86 14.01 -1.37 -2.04
N PHE A 87 13.45 -0.45 -1.27
CA PHE A 87 12.45 0.52 -1.71
C PHE A 87 13.08 1.88 -2.00
N GLU A 88 12.63 2.55 -3.06
CA GLU A 88 12.94 3.94 -3.38
C GLU A 88 11.72 4.67 -3.93
N SER A 89 11.75 6.00 -3.85
CA SER A 89 10.72 6.84 -4.48
C SER A 89 11.34 7.98 -5.25
N TYR A 90 10.66 8.42 -6.31
CA TYR A 90 11.11 9.45 -7.22
C TYR A 90 10.10 10.58 -7.34
N ILE A 91 10.63 11.79 -7.47
CA ILE A 91 9.92 12.96 -7.99
C ILE A 91 10.69 13.50 -9.21
N PHE A 92 10.10 14.44 -9.96
CA PHE A 92 10.78 15.03 -11.10
C PHE A 92 12.09 15.72 -10.68
N ASN A 93 13.15 15.58 -11.48
CA ASN A 93 14.45 16.21 -11.23
C ASN A 93 14.56 17.67 -11.66
N GLY A 94 13.58 18.21 -12.38
CA GLY A 94 13.45 19.65 -12.61
C GLY A 94 12.77 20.38 -11.44
N ASN A 95 12.10 21.48 -11.77
CA ASN A 95 11.35 22.26 -10.79
C ASN A 95 10.10 21.51 -10.34
N VAL A 96 9.88 21.45 -9.03
CA VAL A 96 8.72 20.80 -8.40
C VAL A 96 8.22 21.67 -7.25
N SER A 97 6.92 21.61 -6.98
CA SER A 97 6.33 22.33 -5.86
C SER A 97 6.89 21.86 -4.51
N THR A 98 6.83 22.72 -3.49
CA THR A 98 7.13 22.32 -2.10
C THR A 98 6.20 21.20 -1.61
N LYS A 99 4.94 21.18 -2.10
CA LYS A 99 3.98 20.09 -1.85
C LYS A 99 4.50 18.75 -2.39
N THR A 100 5.06 18.71 -3.60
CA THR A 100 5.64 17.49 -4.19
C THR A 100 6.71 16.89 -3.28
N VAL A 101 7.62 17.73 -2.77
CA VAL A 101 8.69 17.30 -1.85
C VAL A 101 8.10 16.82 -0.51
N ALA A 102 7.14 17.56 0.05
CA ALA A 102 6.49 17.20 1.31
C ALA A 102 5.73 15.87 1.20
N TYR A 103 5.00 15.65 0.10
CA TYR A 103 4.27 14.41 -0.15
C TYR A 103 5.22 13.23 -0.35
N GLN A 104 6.33 13.40 -1.10
CA GLN A 104 7.36 12.36 -1.21
C GLN A 104 7.91 11.98 0.17
N ASN A 105 8.21 12.96 1.02
CA ASN A 105 8.73 12.70 2.37
C ASN A 105 7.78 11.85 3.21
N VAL A 106 6.50 12.23 3.27
CA VAL A 106 5.50 11.54 4.10
C VAL A 106 5.18 10.16 3.54
N ILE A 107 4.95 10.04 2.23
CA ILE A 107 4.58 8.77 1.60
C ILE A 107 5.72 7.76 1.67
N HIS A 108 6.95 8.19 1.36
CA HIS A 108 8.12 7.31 1.48
C HIS A 108 8.27 6.78 2.91
N ALA A 109 8.14 7.64 3.93
CA ALA A 109 8.25 7.24 5.32
C ALA A 109 7.16 6.25 5.75
N GLU A 110 5.90 6.45 5.35
CA GLU A 110 4.81 5.52 5.68
C GLU A 110 4.94 4.17 4.98
N ILE A 111 5.43 4.14 3.74
CA ILE A 111 5.71 2.88 3.04
C ILE A 111 6.82 2.11 3.74
N MET A 112 7.95 2.77 4.03
CA MET A 112 9.08 2.15 4.75
C MET A 112 8.66 1.60 6.11
N LYS A 113 7.83 2.35 6.85
CA LYS A 113 7.27 1.91 8.13
C LYS A 113 6.36 0.69 7.98
N ALA A 114 5.54 0.65 6.93
CA ALA A 114 4.57 -0.41 6.72
C ALA A 114 5.21 -1.74 6.29
N ILE A 115 6.21 -1.69 5.41
CA ILE A 115 6.81 -2.90 4.84
C ILE A 115 7.84 -3.53 5.77
N GLY A 116 8.66 -2.73 6.47
CA GLY A 116 9.65 -3.19 7.46
C GLY A 116 10.70 -4.18 6.91
N GLY A 117 11.91 -4.23 7.49
CA GLY A 117 12.92 -5.23 7.08
C GLY A 117 13.31 -5.18 5.60
N VAL A 118 13.11 -4.03 4.95
CA VAL A 118 13.46 -3.72 3.57
C VAL A 118 14.51 -2.61 3.60
N ARG A 119 15.50 -2.68 2.71
CA ARG A 119 16.51 -1.63 2.57
C ARG A 119 15.85 -0.34 2.08
N ASP A 120 16.06 0.75 2.81
CA ASP A 120 15.74 2.10 2.34
C ASP A 120 16.83 2.54 1.34
N ARG A 121 16.45 2.79 0.09
CA ARG A 121 17.34 3.30 -0.96
C ARG A 121 17.17 4.81 -1.18
N GLY A 122 16.31 5.44 -0.39
CA GLY A 122 16.15 6.87 -0.31
C GLY A 122 15.11 7.46 -1.26
N LYS A 123 14.88 8.74 -1.03
CA LYS A 123 14.06 9.62 -1.85
C LYS A 123 14.95 10.22 -2.92
N LYS A 124 14.58 10.02 -4.18
CA LYS A 124 15.37 10.37 -5.36
C LYS A 124 14.62 11.31 -6.27
N ARG A 125 15.35 11.82 -7.26
CA ARG A 125 14.81 12.64 -8.33
C ARG A 125 15.23 12.05 -9.69
N ALA A 126 14.30 11.99 -10.64
CA ALA A 126 14.56 11.47 -11.98
C ALA A 126 13.71 12.17 -13.05
N ASN A 127 14.10 12.03 -14.31
CA ASN A 127 13.43 12.64 -15.46
C ASN A 127 12.39 11.71 -16.10
N TYR A 128 11.57 11.03 -15.29
CA TYR A 128 10.53 10.13 -15.81
C TYR A 128 9.40 10.91 -16.46
N ALA A 129 8.93 10.45 -17.63
CA ALA A 129 7.94 11.16 -18.42
C ALA A 129 6.64 11.41 -17.64
N VAL A 130 6.14 10.41 -16.90
CA VAL A 130 4.92 10.56 -16.08
C VAL A 130 5.08 11.60 -14.96
N LEU A 131 6.28 11.82 -14.43
CA LEU A 131 6.54 12.85 -13.42
C LEU A 131 6.73 14.23 -14.03
N ARG A 132 7.35 14.29 -15.21
CA ARG A 132 7.62 15.54 -15.94
C ARG A 132 6.37 16.13 -16.60
N LEU A 133 5.48 15.27 -17.10
CA LEU A 133 4.33 15.67 -17.93
C LEU A 133 3.04 15.90 -17.13
N THR A 134 2.99 15.51 -15.86
CA THR A 134 1.86 15.79 -14.96
C THR A 134 1.92 17.21 -14.39
N ASN A 135 0.77 17.88 -14.32
CA ASN A 135 0.67 19.27 -13.84
C ASN A 135 0.44 19.41 -12.33
N MET A 136 0.19 18.31 -11.63
CA MET A 136 -0.04 18.24 -10.18
C MET A 136 1.17 17.62 -9.47
N PRO A 137 1.25 17.69 -8.13
CA PRO A 137 2.27 16.95 -7.39
C PRO A 137 2.23 15.45 -7.72
N ALA A 138 3.39 14.88 -7.99
CA ALA A 138 3.52 13.51 -8.49
C ALA A 138 4.66 12.76 -7.79
N ILE A 139 4.47 11.46 -7.57
CA ILE A 139 5.50 10.53 -7.08
C ILE A 139 5.49 9.26 -7.93
N LEU A 140 6.66 8.66 -8.10
CA LEU A 140 6.81 7.29 -8.59
C LEU A 140 7.46 6.44 -7.50
N THR A 141 6.95 5.24 -7.24
CA THR A 141 7.51 4.32 -6.24
C THR A 141 8.05 3.06 -6.90
N GLU A 142 9.28 2.70 -6.54
CA GLU A 142 9.91 1.44 -6.93
C GLU A 142 9.85 0.47 -5.76
N ASN A 143 8.92 -0.48 -5.84
CA ASN A 143 8.57 -1.35 -4.71
C ASN A 143 9.39 -2.64 -4.77
N LEU A 144 10.66 -2.53 -4.39
CA LEU A 144 11.64 -3.63 -4.37
C LEU A 144 12.09 -4.05 -5.78
N PHE A 145 13.01 -5.02 -5.85
CA PHE A 145 13.64 -5.49 -7.09
C PHE A 145 13.09 -6.86 -7.50
N ILE A 146 12.49 -6.96 -8.69
CA ILE A 146 11.86 -8.19 -9.18
C ILE A 146 12.88 -9.28 -9.54
N ASP A 147 14.10 -8.89 -9.90
CA ASP A 147 15.21 -9.76 -10.25
C ASP A 147 16.03 -10.23 -9.04
N ASN A 148 15.85 -9.60 -7.88
CA ASN A 148 16.47 -10.01 -6.63
C ASN A 148 15.65 -11.11 -5.93
N PRO A 149 16.21 -12.30 -5.66
CA PRO A 149 15.44 -13.41 -5.08
C PRO A 149 14.80 -13.11 -3.71
N ARG A 150 15.46 -12.30 -2.86
CA ARG A 150 14.94 -11.96 -1.51
C ARG A 150 13.78 -10.97 -1.55
N ASP A 151 13.77 -10.12 -2.56
CA ASP A 151 12.70 -9.16 -2.81
C ASP A 151 11.55 -9.83 -3.56
N ALA A 152 11.85 -10.61 -4.59
CA ALA A 152 10.88 -11.43 -5.32
C ALA A 152 10.10 -12.38 -4.39
N ALA A 153 10.75 -12.98 -3.39
CA ALA A 153 10.06 -13.79 -2.38
C ALA A 153 9.00 -13.00 -1.60
N LYS A 154 9.26 -11.73 -1.30
CA LYS A 154 8.26 -10.83 -0.69
C LYS A 154 7.18 -10.45 -1.70
N LEU A 155 7.56 -10.11 -2.93
CA LEU A 155 6.63 -9.71 -4.00
C LEU A 155 5.65 -10.82 -4.42
N LYS A 156 5.99 -12.10 -4.19
CA LYS A 156 5.07 -13.24 -4.34
C LYS A 156 3.99 -13.31 -3.25
N SER A 157 4.18 -12.63 -2.13
CA SER A 157 3.24 -12.65 -1.00
C SER A 157 2.19 -11.57 -1.15
N ASP A 158 0.93 -11.97 -1.32
CA ASP A 158 -0.20 -11.02 -1.37
C ASP A 158 -0.28 -10.17 -0.08
N GLN A 159 0.08 -10.74 1.07
CA GLN A 159 0.16 -9.99 2.33
C GLN A 159 1.18 -8.85 2.26
N PHE A 160 2.33 -9.07 1.62
CA PHE A 160 3.34 -8.04 1.46
C PHE A 160 2.90 -6.97 0.46
N LEU A 161 2.24 -7.36 -0.64
CA LEU A 161 1.62 -6.40 -1.57
C LEU A 161 0.54 -5.55 -0.88
N GLN A 162 -0.24 -6.15 0.02
CA GLN A 162 -1.19 -5.43 0.88
C GLN A 162 -0.49 -4.45 1.83
N GLN A 163 0.68 -4.79 2.37
CA GLN A 163 1.47 -3.90 3.22
C GLN A 163 2.03 -2.71 2.44
N ILE A 164 2.53 -2.93 1.22
CA ILE A 164 2.95 -1.85 0.31
C ILE A 164 1.77 -0.90 0.06
N ALA A 165 0.62 -1.44 -0.33
CA ALA A 165 -0.59 -0.65 -0.59
C ALA A 165 -1.02 0.14 0.66
N TYR A 166 -1.02 -0.50 1.84
CA TYR A 166 -1.34 0.16 3.10
C TYR A 166 -0.39 1.32 3.39
N GLY A 167 0.92 1.15 3.15
CA GLY A 167 1.91 2.22 3.30
C GLY A 167 1.61 3.44 2.41
N HIS A 168 1.27 3.20 1.14
CA HIS A 168 0.85 4.26 0.22
C HIS A 168 -0.38 4.99 0.75
N VAL A 169 -1.41 4.25 1.18
CA VAL A 169 -2.65 4.81 1.70
C VAL A 169 -2.41 5.66 2.94
N GLN A 170 -1.63 5.18 3.92
CA GLN A 170 -1.29 5.97 5.11
C GLN A 170 -0.53 7.25 4.74
N GLY A 171 0.38 7.17 3.76
CA GLY A 171 1.08 8.32 3.23
C GLY A 171 0.14 9.36 2.63
N ILE A 172 -0.78 8.92 1.77
CA ILE A 172 -1.80 9.76 1.14
C ILE A 172 -2.71 10.41 2.18
N VAL A 173 -3.20 9.60 3.14
CA VAL A 173 -4.08 10.07 4.22
C VAL A 173 -3.42 11.19 5.02
N LYS A 174 -2.13 11.04 5.35
CA LYS A 174 -1.37 12.08 6.05
C LYS A 174 -1.10 13.29 5.17
N ALA A 175 -0.75 13.09 3.91
CA ALA A 175 -0.46 14.17 2.96
C ALA A 175 -1.67 15.08 2.71
N PHE A 176 -2.88 14.51 2.69
CA PHE A 176 -4.13 15.23 2.36
C PHE A 176 -5.06 15.44 3.57
N GLY A 177 -4.69 14.96 4.76
CA GLY A 177 -5.54 15.04 5.96
C GLY A 177 -6.88 14.32 5.79
N LEU A 178 -6.88 13.19 5.08
CA LEU A 178 -8.12 12.49 4.74
C LEU A 178 -8.81 11.94 5.98
N LYS A 179 -10.12 12.11 6.06
CA LYS A 179 -10.96 11.56 7.13
C LYS A 179 -11.54 10.24 6.69
N LYS A 180 -11.58 9.26 7.59
CA LYS A 180 -12.22 7.98 7.29
C LYS A 180 -13.75 8.16 7.29
N LYS A 181 -14.44 7.65 6.27
CA LYS A 181 -15.91 7.68 6.15
C LYS A 181 -16.53 7.04 7.36
N GLY A 182 -17.37 7.80 8.06
CA GLY A 182 -18.45 7.25 8.88
C GLY A 182 -18.04 6.10 9.79
N GLY A 183 -16.80 6.12 10.28
CA GLY A 183 -16.44 5.47 11.52
C GLY A 183 -16.90 6.40 12.62
N GLN A 184 -18.19 6.33 12.98
CA GLN A 184 -18.45 6.26 14.41
C GLN A 184 -17.63 5.05 14.89
N THR A 185 -16.39 5.30 15.30
CA THR A 185 -16.13 4.90 16.65
C THR A 185 -16.94 5.88 17.52
N THR A 186 -18.24 5.66 17.75
CA THR A 186 -18.57 4.80 18.88
C THR A 186 -17.38 3.93 19.15
N VAL A 187 -16.54 4.42 20.05
CA VAL A 187 -16.11 3.56 21.12
C VAL A 187 -17.37 2.77 21.52
N GLN A 188 -17.69 1.70 20.79
CA GLN A 188 -18.11 0.50 21.43
C GLN A 188 -16.90 0.26 22.31
N LYS A 189 -17.03 0.78 23.52
CA LYS A 189 -16.73 0.09 24.74
C LYS A 189 -17.37 -1.31 24.65
N ASN A 190 -16.97 -2.12 23.67
CA ASN A 190 -16.36 -3.38 24.04
C ASN A 190 -14.99 -2.93 24.55
N THR A 191 -15.02 -2.38 25.76
CA THR A 191 -13.92 -2.51 26.70
C THR A 191 -13.63 -3.99 26.64
N VAL A 192 -12.67 -4.35 25.79
CA VAL A 192 -11.73 -5.37 26.21
C VAL A 192 -11.23 -4.78 27.52
N LYS A 193 -11.71 -5.28 28.66
CA LYS A 193 -11.01 -5.10 29.94
C LYS A 193 -9.58 -5.39 29.56
N ASP A 194 -8.72 -4.37 29.59
CA ASP A 194 -7.43 -4.40 28.93
C ASP A 194 -6.50 -5.36 29.70
N ASP A 195 -6.70 -6.65 29.46
CA ASP A 195 -6.10 -7.80 30.13
C ASP A 195 -4.90 -8.33 29.36
N ILE A 196 -4.48 -7.59 28.33
CA ILE A 196 -3.31 -7.89 27.51
C ILE A 196 -2.17 -6.89 27.72
N THR A 197 -2.42 -5.76 28.36
CA THR A 197 -1.38 -4.75 28.63
C THR A 197 -0.33 -5.32 29.57
N GLY A 198 0.94 -5.31 29.12
CA GLY A 198 2.06 -5.91 29.84
C GLY A 198 2.23 -7.43 29.62
N HIS A 199 1.34 -8.05 28.85
CA HIS A 199 1.50 -9.45 28.47
C HIS A 199 2.60 -9.61 27.41
N TRP A 200 3.44 -10.63 27.50
CA TRP A 200 4.56 -10.84 26.58
C TRP A 200 4.12 -10.91 25.10
N ALA A 201 2.90 -11.39 24.84
CA ALA A 201 2.32 -11.52 23.51
C ALA A 201 1.47 -10.31 23.07
N GLU A 202 1.38 -9.25 23.86
CA GLU A 202 0.48 -8.11 23.64
C GLU A 202 0.53 -7.58 22.20
N LYS A 203 1.74 -7.31 21.69
CA LYS A 203 1.94 -6.77 20.35
C LYS A 203 1.39 -7.70 19.26
N SER A 204 1.60 -9.01 19.43
CA SER A 204 1.13 -10.04 18.50
C SER A 204 -0.39 -10.20 18.57
N ILE A 205 -0.95 -10.16 19.79
CA ILE A 205 -2.39 -10.19 20.04
C ILE A 205 -3.08 -9.01 19.35
N ARG A 206 -2.60 -7.79 19.58
CA ARG A 206 -3.15 -6.57 18.94
C ARG A 206 -3.08 -6.66 17.41
N LYS A 207 -1.99 -7.22 16.87
CA LYS A 207 -1.86 -7.46 15.42
C LYS A 207 -2.88 -8.49 14.90
N ALA A 208 -3.06 -9.60 15.60
CA ALA A 208 -4.01 -10.65 15.23
C ALA A 208 -5.47 -10.16 15.31
N MET A 209 -5.81 -9.36 16.32
CA MET A 209 -7.11 -8.72 16.46
C MET A 209 -7.35 -7.70 15.34
N LYS A 210 -6.37 -6.85 15.04
CA LYS A 210 -6.44 -5.88 13.93
C LYS A 210 -6.61 -6.56 12.57
N ALA A 211 -6.01 -7.73 12.39
CA ALA A 211 -6.13 -8.54 11.18
C ALA A 211 -7.43 -9.37 11.13
N GLY A 212 -8.29 -9.32 12.17
CA GLY A 212 -9.53 -10.09 12.23
C GLY A 212 -9.36 -11.60 12.44
N ILE A 213 -8.12 -12.05 12.69
CA ILE A 213 -7.78 -13.47 12.84
C ILE A 213 -8.37 -14.01 14.15
N ILE A 214 -8.19 -13.27 15.24
CA ILE A 214 -8.65 -13.63 16.59
C ILE A 214 -9.55 -12.53 17.13
N LYS A 215 -10.62 -12.91 17.83
CA LYS A 215 -11.54 -12.00 18.53
C LYS A 215 -11.50 -12.30 20.02
N GLY A 216 -11.76 -11.28 20.85
CA GLY A 216 -11.94 -11.46 22.29
C GLY A 216 -13.23 -12.19 22.65
N LYS A 217 -13.39 -12.50 23.93
CA LYS A 217 -14.57 -13.15 24.52
C LYS A 217 -15.79 -12.22 24.55
N LYS A 218 -16.97 -12.82 24.73
CA LYS A 218 -18.25 -12.09 24.85
C LYS A 218 -18.30 -11.17 26.07
N ASP A 219 -17.54 -11.47 27.12
CA ASP A 219 -17.43 -10.67 28.34
C ASP A 219 -16.48 -9.46 28.21
N GLY A 220 -15.89 -9.27 27.01
CA GLY A 220 -14.94 -8.21 26.77
C GLY A 220 -13.58 -8.48 27.39
N THR A 221 -13.06 -9.70 27.41
CA THR A 221 -11.64 -9.99 27.70
C THR A 221 -10.96 -10.56 26.46
N PHE A 222 -9.63 -10.48 26.36
CA PHE A 222 -8.89 -11.31 25.41
C PHE A 222 -8.52 -12.67 26.01
N ALA A 223 -8.30 -12.72 27.32
CA ALA A 223 -7.87 -13.88 28.10
C ALA A 223 -6.60 -14.54 27.52
N PRO A 224 -5.45 -13.82 27.47
CA PRO A 224 -4.26 -14.27 26.74
C PRO A 224 -3.61 -15.55 27.29
N ASN A 225 -3.91 -15.93 28.54
CA ASN A 225 -3.39 -17.12 29.21
C ASN A 225 -4.35 -18.30 29.17
N GLU A 226 -5.56 -18.14 28.63
CA GLU A 226 -6.51 -19.25 28.53
C GLU A 226 -6.17 -20.20 27.37
N PRO A 227 -6.38 -21.52 27.55
CA PRO A 227 -6.24 -22.48 26.46
C PRO A 227 -7.23 -22.22 25.32
N VAL A 228 -6.76 -22.36 24.07
CA VAL A 228 -7.62 -22.31 22.89
C VAL A 228 -8.36 -23.63 22.68
N THR A 229 -9.67 -23.58 22.42
CA THR A 229 -10.45 -24.78 22.07
C THR A 229 -10.18 -25.24 20.63
N ARG A 230 -10.45 -26.51 20.33
CA ARG A 230 -10.31 -27.06 18.96
C ARG A 230 -11.17 -26.31 17.94
N ALA A 231 -12.38 -25.88 18.33
CA ALA A 231 -13.26 -25.09 17.48
C ALA A 231 -12.72 -23.69 17.20
N GLN A 232 -12.17 -23.01 18.21
CA GLN A 232 -11.52 -21.71 18.03
C GLN A 232 -10.27 -21.85 17.15
N LEU A 233 -9.48 -22.90 17.33
CA LEU A 233 -8.32 -23.17 16.47
C LEU A 233 -8.75 -23.40 15.02
N ALA A 234 -9.80 -24.19 14.77
CA ALA A 234 -10.32 -24.42 13.41
C ALA A 234 -10.75 -23.11 12.73
N ILE A 235 -11.48 -22.24 13.44
CA ILE A 235 -11.87 -20.92 12.92
C ILE A 235 -10.66 -20.03 12.64
N ILE A 236 -9.62 -20.09 13.48
CA ILE A 236 -8.37 -19.35 13.26
C ILE A 236 -7.67 -19.85 12.00
N LEU A 237 -7.56 -21.18 11.82
CA LEU A 237 -6.95 -21.78 10.64
C LEU A 237 -7.72 -21.45 9.36
N ASP A 238 -9.06 -21.47 9.42
CA ASP A 238 -9.94 -21.07 8.31
C ASP A 238 -9.71 -19.61 7.90
N ARG A 239 -9.71 -18.68 8.86
CA ARG A 239 -9.42 -17.25 8.62
C ARG A 239 -8.02 -16.99 8.08
N LEU A 240 -7.08 -17.87 8.38
CA LEU A 240 -5.72 -17.84 7.84
C LEU A 240 -5.61 -18.50 6.45
N GLY A 241 -6.70 -19.08 5.93
CA GLY A 241 -6.71 -19.81 4.65
C GLY A 241 -5.93 -21.11 4.70
N LEU A 242 -5.78 -21.71 5.88
CA LEU A 242 -5.00 -22.94 6.10
C LEU A 242 -5.86 -24.21 6.04
N LEU A 243 -7.18 -24.07 5.92
CA LEU A 243 -8.10 -25.15 5.63
C LEU A 243 -8.45 -25.10 4.14
N LYS A 244 -8.38 -26.24 3.46
CA LYS A 244 -8.73 -26.42 2.04
C LYS A 244 -10.09 -27.09 1.92
#